data_AF-A0A1Z2SE12-F1
#
_entry.id   AF-A0A1Z2SE12-F1
#
_cell.length_a   1.000
_cell.length_b   1.000
_cell.length_c   1.000
_cell.angle_alpha   90.00
_cell.angle_beta   90.00
_cell.angle_gamma   90.00
#
_symmetry.space_group_name_H-M   'P 1'
#
loop_
_entity.id
_entity.type
_entity.pdbx_description
1 polymer ?
#
loop_
_entity_poly.entity_id
_entity_poly.type
_entity_poly.pdbx_seq_one_letter_code
_entity_poly.pdbx_strand_id
1 'polypeptide(L)' 'MAKVALLTPLIKQITEAALGAEIDLHLADEPKNRQNGKSRKNIENSSGEFELETPRDRNGSFNPFHDYQ' A
#
# COMPACT_ATOMS: atom_id res chain seq x y z
N MET A 1 20.92 7.56 -16.35
CA MET A 1 20.43 8.08 -15.05
C MET A 1 19.02 8.68 -15.09
N ALA A 2 18.53 9.25 -16.20
CA ALA A 2 17.20 9.89 -16.25
C ALA A 2 15.97 8.94 -16.23
N LYS A 3 16.09 7.71 -16.76
CA LYS A 3 14.96 6.77 -16.86
C LYS A 3 14.55 6.14 -15.51
N VAL A 4 15.48 6.10 -14.56
CA VAL A 4 15.33 5.37 -13.30
C VAL A 4 14.47 6.17 -12.31
N ALA A 5 14.71 7.49 -12.19
CA ALA A 5 13.90 8.39 -11.36
C ALA A 5 12.47 8.64 -11.87
N LEU A 6 12.22 8.47 -13.18
CA LEU A 6 10.88 8.65 -13.76
C LEU A 6 9.90 7.56 -13.32
N LEU A 7 10.39 6.34 -13.07
CA LEU A 7 9.54 5.21 -12.72
C LEU A 7 9.10 5.27 -11.25
N THR A 8 9.86 5.93 -10.38
CA THR A 8 9.60 5.95 -8.94
C THR A 8 8.21 6.50 -8.57
N PRO A 9 7.75 7.65 -9.11
CA PRO A 9 6.39 8.13 -8.86
C PRO A 9 5.31 7.17 -9.35
N LEU A 10 5.54 6.48 -10.47
CA LEU A 10 4.60 5.51 -11.04
C LEU A 10 4.52 4.26 -10.17
N ILE A 11 5.66 3.73 -9.74
CA ILE A 11 5.73 2.58 -8.81
C ILE A 11 4.99 2.92 -7.52
N LYS A 12 5.22 4.12 -6.95
CA LYS A 12 4.47 4.61 -5.79
C LYS A 12 2.96 4.57 -6.04
N GLN A 13 2.49 5.21 -7.11
CA GLN A 13 1.06 5.31 -7.41
C GLN A 13 0.40 3.95 -7.59
N ILE A 14 1.03 3.04 -8.34
CA ILE A 14 0.52 1.69 -8.55
C ILE A 14 0.48 0.92 -7.22
N THR A 15 1.52 1.03 -6.41
CA THR A 15 1.61 0.34 -5.12
C THR A 15 0.53 0.83 -4.14
N GLU A 16 0.33 2.15 -4.04
CA GLU A 16 -0.70 2.74 -3.16
C GLU A 16 -2.12 2.40 -3.64
N ALA A 17 -2.34 2.36 -4.96
CA ALA A 17 -3.62 1.95 -5.53
C ALA A 17 -3.93 0.48 -5.25
N ALA A 18 -2.94 -0.41 -5.42
CA ALA A 18 -3.08 -1.83 -5.12
C ALA A 18 -3.40 -2.08 -3.64
N LEU A 19 -2.64 -1.45 -2.73
CA LEU A 19 -2.89 -1.55 -1.29
C LEU A 19 -4.27 -0.99 -0.88
N GLY A 20 -4.73 0.06 -1.55
CA GLY A 20 -6.07 0.60 -1.38
C GLY A 20 -7.17 -0.41 -1.77
N ALA A 21 -7.01 -1.05 -2.93
CA ALA A 21 -7.95 -2.08 -3.37
C ALA A 21 -7.96 -3.29 -2.42
N GLU A 22 -6.79 -3.73 -1.94
CA GLU A 22 -6.71 -4.87 -1.01
C GLU A 22 -7.37 -4.55 0.34
N ILE A 23 -7.21 -3.35 0.90
CA ILE A 23 -7.90 -3.02 2.16
C ILE A 23 -9.41 -2.89 1.98
N ASP A 24 -9.87 -2.40 0.82
CA ASP A 24 -11.30 -2.31 0.52
C ASP A 24 -11.93 -3.71 0.47
N LEU A 25 -11.22 -4.68 -0.13
CA LEU A 25 -11.63 -6.09 -0.14
C LEU A 25 -11.61 -6.70 1.27
N HIS A 26 -10.52 -6.50 2.02
CA HIS A 26 -10.40 -6.98 3.41
C HIS A 26 -11.54 -6.48 4.30
N LEU A 27 -11.93 -5.21 4.14
CA LEU A 27 -13.00 -4.61 4.95
C LEU A 27 -14.41 -4.98 4.47
N ALA A 28 -14.58 -5.50 3.26
CA ALA A 28 -15.89 -5.90 2.72
C ALA A 28 -16.52 -7.01 3.56
N ASP A 29 -15.72 -7.95 4.05
CA ASP A 29 -16.15 -9.08 4.87
C ASP A 29 -16.05 -8.81 6.39
N GLU A 30 -15.56 -7.63 6.79
CA GLU A 30 -15.41 -7.23 8.20
C GLU A 30 -16.34 -6.06 8.58
N PRO A 31 -17.65 -6.30 8.80
CA PRO A 31 -18.64 -5.23 9.00
C PRO A 31 -18.46 -4.42 10.29
N LYS A 32 -17.62 -4.87 11.23
CA LYS A 32 -17.25 -4.14 12.46
C LYS A 32 -15.90 -3.42 12.36
N ASN A 33 -15.10 -3.73 11.35
CA ASN A 33 -13.78 -3.14 11.15
C ASN A 33 -13.86 -2.00 10.13
N ARG A 34 -13.02 -0.99 10.29
CA ARG A 34 -12.98 0.17 9.39
C ARG A 34 -11.54 0.62 9.22
N GLN A 35 -11.26 1.33 8.14
CA GLN A 35 -9.96 1.95 7.94
C GLN A 35 -9.66 2.96 9.06
N ASN A 36 -8.41 2.95 9.55
CA ASN A 36 -7.92 3.81 10.62
C ASN A 36 -6.68 4.61 10.16
N GLY A 37 -6.85 5.36 9.07
CA GLY A 37 -5.81 6.19 8.49
C GLY A 37 -4.78 5.41 7.67
N LYS A 38 -3.58 6.00 7.57
CA LYS A 38 -2.46 5.47 6.80
C LYS A 38 -1.16 5.59 7.59
N SER A 39 -0.28 4.60 7.42
CA SER A 39 1.11 4.63 7.89
C SER A 39 2.05 5.00 6.76
N ARG A 40 3.19 5.63 7.06
CA ARG A 40 4.22 5.98 6.09
C ARG A 40 5.43 5.07 6.24
N LYS A 41 6.02 4.67 5.12
CA LYS A 41 7.26 3.89 5.07
C LYS A 41 8.14 4.38 3.93
N ASN A 42 9.40 4.69 4.20
CA ASN A 42 10.36 4.96 3.14
C ASN A 42 10.77 3.64 2.49
N ILE A 43 10.60 3.56 1.18
CA ILE A 43 10.91 2.40 0.35
C ILE A 43 12.08 2.77 -0.55
N GLU A 44 13.15 1.98 -0.45
CA GLU A 44 14.29 2.03 -1.36
C GLU A 44 14.22 0.82 -2.30
N ASN A 45 14.34 1.05 -3.60
CA ASN A 45 14.44 0.00 -4.61
C ASN A 45 15.47 0.38 -5.69
N SER A 46 15.67 -0.51 -6.67
CA SER A 46 16.60 -0.26 -7.78
C SER A 46 16.26 0.97 -8.64
N SER A 47 15.04 1.49 -8.53
CA SER A 47 14.56 2.69 -9.21
C SER A 47 14.72 3.97 -8.38
N GLY A 48 15.03 3.88 -7.09
CA GLY A 48 15.26 5.00 -6.19
C GLY A 48 14.47 4.86 -4.88
N GLU A 49 14.34 5.97 -4.16
CA GLU A 49 13.62 6.04 -2.89
C GLU A 49 12.30 6.81 -3.04
N PHE A 50 11.26 6.35 -2.33
CA PHE A 50 10.02 7.10 -2.16
C PHE A 50 9.33 6.77 -0.83
N GLU A 51 8.58 7.73 -0.30
CA GLU A 51 7.68 7.49 0.83
C GLU A 51 6.40 6.82 0.33
N LEU A 52 6.05 5.67 0.89
CA LEU A 52 4.83 4.92 0.60
C LEU A 52 3.80 5.15 1.71
N GLU A 53 2.59 5.52 1.34
CA GLU A 53 1.45 5.49 2.26
C GLU A 53 0.74 4.13 2.21
N THR A 54 0.59 3.51 3.38
CA THR A 54 -0.01 2.18 3.53
C THR A 54 -1.30 2.30 4.34
N PRO A 55 -2.45 1.84 3.82
CA PRO A 55 -3.69 1.89 4.58
C PRO A 55 -3.66 0.84 5.69
N ARG A 56 -4.39 1.10 6.76
CA ARG A 56 -4.49 0.19 7.91
C ARG A 56 -5.92 0.12 8.41
N ASP A 57 -6.34 -1.04 8.85
CA ASP A 57 -7.61 -1.26 9.51
C ASP A 57 -7.54 -0.95 11.03
N ARG A 58 -8.69 -0.81 11.69
CA ARG A 58 -8.76 -0.49 13.12
C ARG A 58 -8.29 -1.65 13.99
N ASN A 59 -8.58 -2.88 13.59
CA ASN A 59 -8.22 -4.06 14.37
C ASN A 59 -6.75 -4.44 14.22
N GLY A 60 -6.07 -3.93 13.19
CA GLY A 60 -4.70 -4.31 12.84
C GLY A 60 -4.62 -5.72 12.26
N SER A 61 -5.71 -6.24 11.69
CA SER A 61 -5.77 -7.57 11.06
C SER A 61 -5.38 -7.54 9.58
N PHE A 62 -5.38 -6.38 8.93
CA PHE A 62 -5.07 -6.27 7.51
C PHE A 62 -3.60 -6.64 7.23
N ASN A 63 -3.40 -7.59 6.32
CA ASN A 63 -2.08 -8.00 5.84
C ASN A 63 -2.07 -8.05 4.30
N PRO A 64 -1.36 -7.13 3.62
CA PRO A 64 -1.37 -6.99 2.16
C PRO A 64 -0.61 -8.10 1.40
N PHE A 65 -0.26 -9.21 2.07
CA PHE A 65 0.40 -10.37 1.45
C PHE A 65 -0.46 -11.63 1.52
N HIS A 66 -1.68 -11.56 2.07
CA HIS A 66 -2.49 -12.75 2.33
C HIS A 66 -3.13 -13.35 1.08
N ASP A 67 -3.41 -12.52 0.06
CA ASP A 67 -4.20 -12.92 -1.11
C ASP A 67 -3.42 -13.67 -2.20
N TYR A 68 -2.11 -13.91 -2.01
CA TYR A 68 -1.24 -14.61 -2.96
C TYR A 68 -0.98 -16.08 -2.58
N GLN A 69 -2.03 -16.85 -2.25
CA GLN A 69 -2.01 -18.31 -2.06
C GLN A 69 -2.78 -19.03 -3.16
#